data_AF-A0A7T8GTR5-F1
#
_entry.id   AF-A0A7T8GTR5-F1
#
_cell.length_a   1.000
_cell.length_b   1.000
_cell.length_c   1.000
_cell.angle_alpha   90.00
_cell.angle_beta   90.00
_cell.angle_gamma   90.00
#
_symmetry.space_group_name_H-M   'P 1'
#
loop_
_entity.id
_entity.type
_entity.pdbx_description
1 polymer ?
#
loop_
_entity_poly.entity_id
_entity_poly.type
_entity_poly.pdbx_seq_one_letter_code
_entity_poly.pdbx_strand_id
1 'polypeptide(L)'
;MAMKWGAKQVVIKTDSATVHSWLSSARKGQKRLVVSGISEMLVKRRVALIYEVLSEYEVDWEVELVTSYKNIADSLTRVPKHWLIELKGPVCKMEEDIRRSHELHHRGVTNTLHFAKECLKKVPRDVVERVVKECDALTRSTLLQK
;
A
#
# COMPACT_ATOMS: atom_id res chain seq x y z
N MET A 1 20.44 18.15 -4.94
CA MET A 1 19.82 18.62 -6.20
C MET A 1 19.53 20.11 -6.16
N ALA A 2 18.75 20.63 -5.21
CA ALA A 2 18.61 22.08 -5.00
C ALA A 2 19.92 22.77 -4.54
N MET A 3 20.59 22.21 -3.53
CA MET A 3 21.88 22.73 -3.03
C MET A 3 23.00 22.73 -4.06
N LYS A 4 23.06 21.67 -4.88
CA LYS A 4 24.02 21.57 -5.98
C LYS A 4 23.85 22.70 -7.01
N TRP A 5 22.62 23.21 -7.14
CA TRP A 5 22.29 24.32 -8.03
C TRP A 5 22.33 25.68 -7.31
N GLY A 6 22.76 25.73 -6.05
CA GLY A 6 22.81 26.97 -5.26
C GLY A 6 21.43 27.58 -5.02
N ALA A 7 20.36 26.78 -5.06
CA ALA A 7 19.01 27.26 -4.86
C ALA A 7 18.83 27.73 -3.40
N LYS A 8 18.54 29.02 -3.23
CA LYS A 8 18.23 29.62 -1.93
C LYS A 8 16.76 29.55 -1.56
N GLN A 9 15.90 29.27 -2.55
CA GLN A 9 14.47 29.16 -2.39
C GLN A 9 13.93 27.93 -3.13
N VAL A 10 13.02 27.19 -2.52
CA VAL A 10 12.37 26.00 -3.09
C VAL A 10 10.86 26.05 -2.87
N VAL A 11 10.08 25.84 -3.92
CA VAL A 11 8.63 25.64 -3.81
C VAL A 11 8.32 24.15 -4.01
N ILE A 12 7.84 23.49 -2.96
CA ILE A 12 7.41 22.10 -2.98
C ILE A 12 5.96 22.05 -3.49
N LYS A 13 5.75 21.47 -4.67
CA LYS A 13 4.42 21.30 -5.25
C LYS A 13 3.89 19.91 -4.94
N THR A 14 2.66 19.81 -4.45
CA THR A 14 1.96 18.55 -4.20
C THR A 14 0.51 18.65 -4.62
N ASP A 15 -0.09 17.56 -5.07
CA ASP A 15 -1.52 17.45 -5.33
C ASP A 15 -2.29 16.75 -4.19
N SER A 16 -1.59 16.36 -3.12
CA SER A 16 -2.21 15.79 -1.93
C SER A 16 -2.46 16.89 -0.88
N ALA A 17 -3.74 17.16 -0.62
CA ALA A 17 -4.15 18.09 0.44
C ALA A 17 -3.62 17.68 1.82
N THR A 18 -3.54 16.37 2.08
CA THR A 18 -2.98 15.82 3.32
C THR A 18 -1.49 16.12 3.46
N VAL A 19 -0.70 15.87 2.41
CA VAL A 19 0.75 16.17 2.42
C VAL A 19 0.98 17.67 2.52
N HIS A 20 0.21 18.48 1.81
CA HIS A 20 0.25 19.93 1.91
C HIS A 20 0.03 20.41 3.36
N SER A 21 -0.96 19.85 4.05
CA SER A 21 -1.24 20.17 5.45
C SER A 21 -0.06 19.81 6.36
N TRP A 22 0.53 18.61 6.20
CA TRP A 22 1.68 18.19 6.99
C TRP A 22 2.89 19.10 6.81
N LEU A 23 3.25 19.40 5.56
CA LEU A 23 4.38 20.27 5.25
C LEU A 23 4.12 21.71 5.73
N SER A 24 2.90 22.22 5.56
CA SER A 24 2.51 23.54 6.07
C SER A 24 2.65 23.65 7.59
N SER A 25 2.21 22.62 8.33
CA SER A 25 2.35 22.55 9.78
C SER A 25 3.81 22.48 10.21
N ALA A 26 4.62 21.69 9.51
CA ALA A 26 6.05 21.58 9.76
C ALA A 26 6.78 22.92 9.52
N ARG A 27 6.49 23.61 8.41
CA ARG A 27 7.05 24.94 8.11
C ARG A 27 6.74 25.95 9.23
N LYS A 28 5.52 25.91 9.77
CA LYS A 28 5.08 26.77 10.87
C LYS A 28 5.68 26.39 12.23
N GLY A 29 6.56 25.39 12.31
CA GLY A 29 7.18 24.96 13.56
C GLY A 29 6.21 24.26 14.54
N GLN A 30 5.08 23.75 14.04
CA GLN A 30 4.13 23.04 14.91
C GLN A 30 4.73 21.71 15.36
N LYS A 31 4.97 21.55 16.67
CA LYS A 31 5.63 20.37 17.26
C LYS A 31 4.92 19.03 17.02
N ARG A 32 3.64 19.03 16.63
CA ARG A 32 2.84 17.81 16.48
C ARG A 32 2.13 17.77 15.13
N LEU A 33 2.69 17.02 14.19
CA LEU A 33 1.98 16.57 13.00
C LEU A 33 0.83 15.65 13.43
N VAL A 34 -0.38 15.96 12.97
CA VAL A 34 -1.55 15.10 13.17
C VAL A 34 -1.59 14.09 12.02
N VAL A 35 -1.17 12.87 12.32
CA VAL A 35 -1.18 11.73 11.40
C VAL A 35 -1.74 10.55 12.19
N SER A 36 -2.64 9.77 11.60
CA SER A 36 -3.20 8.57 12.23
C SER A 36 -2.80 7.31 11.46
N GLY A 37 -2.73 6.19 12.18
CA GLY A 37 -2.53 4.85 11.61
C GLY A 37 -1.09 4.33 11.69
N ILE A 38 -0.89 3.12 11.17
CA ILE A 38 0.36 2.33 11.30
C ILE A 38 1.58 3.07 10.70
N SER A 39 1.36 3.97 9.74
CA SER A 39 2.43 4.74 9.07
C SER A 39 2.76 6.08 9.77
N GLU A 40 2.13 6.41 10.89
CA GLU A 40 2.30 7.70 11.58
C GLU A 40 3.77 8.04 11.86
N MET A 41 4.52 7.14 12.49
CA MET A 41 5.92 7.40 12.84
C MET A 41 6.80 7.62 11.60
N LEU A 42 6.53 6.88 10.52
CA LEU A 42 7.27 7.01 9.27
C LEU A 42 7.01 8.37 8.62
N VAL A 43 5.75 8.80 8.57
CA VAL A 43 5.37 10.12 8.03
C VAL A 43 6.02 11.23 8.85
N LYS A 44 5.92 11.17 10.19
CA LYS A 44 6.54 12.16 11.08
C LYS A 44 8.05 12.28 10.86
N ARG A 45 8.75 11.15 10.79
CA ARG A 45 10.20 11.12 10.55
C ARG A 45 10.55 11.72 9.19
N ARG A 46 9.80 11.39 8.13
CA ARG A 46 10.06 11.92 6.78
C ARG A 46 9.82 13.43 6.68
N VAL A 47 8.75 13.93 7.29
CA VAL A 47 8.46 15.36 7.30
C VAL A 47 9.48 16.13 8.15
N ALA A 48 9.91 15.57 9.29
CA ALA A 48 10.98 16.15 10.11
C ALA A 48 12.29 16.27 9.31
N LEU A 49 12.70 15.22 8.60
CA LEU A 49 13.90 15.25 7.75
C LEU A 49 13.83 16.32 6.66
N ILE A 50 12.67 16.54 6.03
CA ILE A 50 12.51 17.62 5.03
C ILE A 50 12.77 18.97 5.68
N TYR A 51 12.19 19.23 6.85
CA TYR A 51 12.39 20.47 7.59
C TYR A 51 13.85 20.65 8.05
N GLU A 52 14.43 19.63 8.66
CA GLU A 52 15.82 19.64 9.15
C GLU A 52 16.80 19.95 8.02
N VAL A 53 16.68 19.26 6.88
CA VAL A 53 17.54 19.49 5.72
C VAL A 53 17.38 20.91 5.19
N LEU A 54 16.15 21.39 4.96
CA LEU A 54 15.96 22.73 4.42
C LEU A 54 16.43 23.82 5.40
N SER A 55 16.27 23.60 6.70
CA SER A 55 16.75 24.50 7.74
C SER A 55 18.27 24.52 7.86
N GLU A 56 18.92 23.35 7.85
CA GLU A 56 20.39 23.21 7.99
C GLU A 56 21.13 23.87 6.83
N TYR A 57 20.54 23.80 5.64
CA TYR A 57 21.10 24.41 4.44
C TYR A 57 20.60 25.85 4.18
N GLU A 58 19.87 26.46 5.12
CA GLU A 58 19.34 27.83 5.03
C GLU A 58 18.54 28.09 3.74
N VAL A 59 17.78 27.08 3.29
CA VAL A 59 16.92 27.18 2.11
C VAL A 59 15.53 27.64 2.53
N ASP A 60 15.13 28.82 2.06
CA ASP A 60 13.73 29.24 2.19
C ASP A 60 12.83 28.31 1.38
N TRP A 61 11.69 27.93 1.92
CA TRP A 61 10.84 26.98 1.24
C TRP A 61 9.36 27.21 1.49
N GLU A 62 8.58 26.90 0.45
CA GLU A 62 7.13 26.99 0.46
C GLU A 62 6.50 25.67 0.03
N VAL A 63 5.22 25.49 0.34
CA VAL A 63 4.43 24.37 -0.17
C VAL A 63 3.22 24.92 -0.90
N GLU A 64 2.99 24.41 -2.11
CA GLU A 64 1.87 24.80 -2.98
C GLU A 64 1.03 23.56 -3.31
N LEU A 65 -0.28 23.66 -3.05
CA LEU A 65 -1.23 22.64 -3.49
C LEU A 65 -1.57 22.88 -4.97
N VAL A 66 -1.23 21.93 -5.83
CA VAL A 66 -1.51 21.98 -7.28
C VAL A 66 -2.52 20.91 -7.66
N THR A 67 -3.15 21.07 -8.83
CA THR A 67 -3.99 20.01 -9.39
C THR A 67 -3.11 18.85 -9.89
N SER A 68 -3.63 17.62 -9.85
CA SER A 68 -2.86 16.43 -10.26
C SER A 68 -2.30 16.52 -11.69
N TYR A 69 -3.02 17.16 -12.63
CA TYR A 69 -2.52 17.34 -14.00
C TYR A 69 -1.33 18.32 -14.11
N LYS A 70 -1.13 19.20 -13.11
CA LYS A 70 0.03 20.09 -12.99
C LYS A 70 1.17 19.44 -12.19
N ASN A 71 0.93 18.29 -11.56
CA ASN A 71 1.95 17.56 -10.82
C ASN A 71 2.85 16.78 -11.79
N ILE A 72 3.94 17.41 -12.22
CA ILE A 72 4.94 16.80 -13.13
C ILE A 72 5.53 15.53 -12.51
N ALA A 73 5.61 15.45 -11.18
CA ALA A 73 6.15 14.29 -10.49
C ALA A 73 5.32 13.02 -10.73
N ASP A 74 4.00 13.12 -10.93
CA ASP A 74 3.17 11.95 -11.24
C ASP A 74 3.64 11.27 -12.53
N SER A 75 3.89 12.05 -13.58
CA SER A 75 4.39 11.52 -14.85
C SER A 75 5.80 10.93 -14.72
N LEU A 76 6.66 11.52 -13.91
CA LEU A 76 8.04 11.06 -13.68
C LEU A 76 8.14 9.83 -12.78
N THR A 77 7.16 9.62 -11.91
CA THR A 77 7.15 8.49 -10.94
C THR A 77 6.21 7.36 -11.36
N ARG A 78 5.44 7.55 -12.44
CA ARG A 78 4.53 6.52 -12.94
C ARG A 78 5.32 5.32 -13.44
N VAL A 79 4.95 4.15 -12.92
CA VAL A 79 5.49 2.87 -13.40
C VAL A 79 5.11 2.68 -14.87
N PRO A 80 6.07 2.36 -15.75
CA PRO A 80 5.76 2.05 -17.15
C PRO A 80 4.70 0.96 -17.26
N LYS A 81 3.68 1.18 -18.11
CA LYS A 81 2.56 0.23 -18.22
C LYS A 81 2.99 -1.19 -18.60
N HIS A 82 4.09 -1.33 -19.34
CA HIS A 82 4.64 -2.64 -19.70
C HIS A 82 5.36 -3.34 -18.53
N TRP A 83 5.70 -2.63 -17.45
CA TRP A 83 6.17 -3.23 -16.19
C TRP A 83 5.01 -3.66 -15.30
N LEU A 84 3.82 -3.10 -15.51
CA LEU A 84 2.61 -3.57 -14.86
C LEU A 84 2.26 -4.91 -15.49
N ILE A 85 2.71 -6.00 -14.86
CA ILE A 85 2.17 -7.33 -15.13
C ILE A 85 0.69 -7.23 -14.79
N GLU A 86 -0.19 -7.27 -15.79
CA GLU A 86 -1.58 -7.58 -15.54
C GLU A 86 -1.58 -8.95 -14.84
N LEU A 87 -1.92 -8.99 -13.55
CA LEU A 87 -2.29 -10.23 -12.87
C LEU A 87 -3.63 -10.70 -13.45
N LYS A 88 -3.67 -11.00 -14.74
CA LYS A 88 -4.65 -11.90 -15.35
C LYS A 88 -4.15 -13.29 -15.04
N GLY A 89 -4.41 -13.74 -13.81
CA GLY A 89 -4.25 -15.14 -13.47
C GLY A 89 -5.10 -15.95 -14.46
N PRO A 90 -4.53 -16.93 -15.18
CA PRO A 90 -5.35 -17.90 -15.90
C PRO A 90 -6.23 -18.60 -14.87
N VAL A 91 -7.45 -18.97 -15.25
CA VAL A 91 -8.42 -19.67 -14.40
C VAL A 91 -7.81 -20.91 -13.73
N CYS A 92 -6.75 -21.51 -14.32
CA CYS A 92 -5.96 -22.60 -13.72
C CYS A 92 -5.16 -22.22 -12.46
N LYS A 93 -4.79 -20.96 -12.22
CA LYS A 93 -4.14 -20.54 -10.96
C LYS A 93 -5.12 -20.40 -9.80
N MET A 94 -6.40 -20.19 -10.09
CA MET A 94 -7.40 -19.95 -9.04
C MET A 94 -7.51 -21.12 -8.08
N GLU A 95 -7.53 -22.36 -8.58
CA GLU A 95 -7.63 -23.54 -7.74
C GLU A 95 -6.35 -23.80 -6.92
N GLU A 96 -5.17 -23.57 -7.51
CA GLU A 96 -3.88 -23.63 -6.81
C GLU A 96 -3.76 -22.55 -5.73
N ASP A 97 -4.20 -21.32 -6.02
CA ASP A 97 -4.20 -20.20 -5.06
C ASP A 97 -5.18 -20.45 -3.90
N ILE A 98 -6.37 -21.01 -4.20
CA ILE A 98 -7.33 -21.45 -3.17
C ILE A 98 -6.73 -22.56 -2.31
N ARG A 99 -6.05 -23.54 -2.93
CA ARG A 99 -5.38 -24.64 -2.21
C ARG A 99 -4.29 -24.12 -1.29
N ARG A 100 -3.41 -23.25 -1.79
CA ARG A 100 -2.35 -22.63 -0.98
C ARG A 100 -2.91 -21.81 0.18
N SER A 101 -3.99 -21.06 -0.03
CA SER A 101 -4.66 -20.29 1.02
C SER A 101 -5.29 -21.22 2.09
N HIS A 102 -5.89 -22.32 1.65
CA HIS A 102 -6.48 -23.34 2.51
C HIS A 102 -5.44 -24.04 3.39
N GLU A 103 -4.33 -24.49 2.81
CA GLU A 103 -3.25 -25.22 3.48
C GLU A 103 -2.57 -24.45 4.62
N LEU A 104 -2.63 -23.11 4.60
CA LEU A 104 -2.06 -22.30 5.68
C LEU A 104 -2.81 -22.48 7.02
N HIS A 105 -4.10 -22.82 6.99
CA HIS A 105 -4.93 -22.78 8.20
C HIS A 105 -6.00 -23.87 8.32
N HIS A 106 -6.28 -24.63 7.26
CA HIS A 106 -7.26 -25.72 7.22
C HIS A 106 -8.63 -25.38 7.83
N ARG A 107 -9.20 -24.20 7.53
CA ARG A 107 -10.39 -23.66 8.24
C ARG A 107 -11.76 -24.09 7.67
N GLY A 108 -11.81 -25.15 6.88
CA GLY A 108 -13.04 -25.63 6.21
C GLY A 108 -13.59 -24.69 5.12
N VAL A 109 -14.69 -25.08 4.48
CA VAL A 109 -15.23 -24.44 3.26
C VAL A 109 -15.60 -22.97 3.46
N THR A 110 -16.35 -22.64 4.53
CA THR A 110 -16.87 -21.28 4.74
C THR A 110 -15.76 -20.24 4.89
N ASN A 111 -14.76 -20.54 5.72
CA ASN A 111 -13.64 -19.63 5.94
C ASN A 111 -12.71 -19.57 4.72
N THR A 112 -12.45 -20.72 4.08
CA THR A 112 -11.62 -20.76 2.85
C THR A 112 -12.26 -19.92 1.74
N LEU A 113 -13.59 -19.99 1.59
CA LEU A 113 -14.33 -19.17 0.62
C LEU A 113 -14.27 -17.67 0.96
N HIS A 114 -14.37 -17.31 2.24
CA HIS A 114 -14.27 -15.91 2.67
C HIS A 114 -12.91 -15.31 2.27
N PHE A 115 -11.81 -15.96 2.65
CA PHE A 115 -10.47 -15.48 2.34
C PHE A 115 -10.15 -15.55 0.84
N ALA A 116 -10.62 -16.58 0.14
CA ALA A 116 -10.45 -16.67 -1.31
C ALA A 116 -11.13 -15.51 -2.05
N LYS A 117 -12.30 -15.05 -1.59
CA LYS A 117 -12.99 -13.88 -2.17
C LYS A 117 -12.29 -12.55 -1.91
N GLU A 118 -11.52 -12.43 -0.84
CA GLU A 118 -10.69 -11.25 -0.59
C GLU A 118 -9.52 -11.16 -1.57
N CYS A 119 -8.94 -12.31 -1.95
CA CYS A 119 -7.83 -12.37 -2.89
C CYS A 119 -8.27 -12.42 -4.37
N LEU A 120 -9.41 -13.03 -4.65
CA LEU A 120 -9.91 -13.31 -6.00
C LEU A 120 -11.34 -12.80 -6.15
N LYS A 121 -11.58 -11.90 -7.12
CA LYS A 121 -12.87 -11.20 -7.28
C LYS A 121 -14.07 -12.11 -7.59
N LYS A 122 -13.84 -13.31 -8.14
CA LYS A 122 -14.89 -14.27 -8.54
C LYS A 122 -14.47 -15.70 -8.22
N VAL A 123 -14.77 -16.16 -7.01
CA VAL A 123 -14.52 -17.54 -6.57
C VAL A 123 -15.83 -18.30 -6.49
N PRO A 124 -16.00 -19.36 -7.30
CA PRO A 124 -17.17 -20.22 -7.22
C PRO A 124 -17.00 -21.23 -6.07
N ARG A 125 -18.10 -21.49 -5.34
CA ARG A 125 -18.07 -22.26 -4.08
C ARG A 125 -17.72 -23.74 -4.28
N ASP A 126 -18.14 -24.31 -5.40
CA ASP A 126 -17.87 -25.68 -5.82
C ASP A 126 -16.37 -26.00 -5.95
N VAL A 127 -15.56 -25.04 -6.42
CA VAL A 127 -14.10 -25.18 -6.49
C VAL A 127 -13.49 -25.23 -5.08
N VAL A 128 -13.97 -24.38 -4.17
CA VAL A 128 -13.52 -24.39 -2.76
C VAL A 128 -13.92 -25.69 -2.07
N GLU A 129 -15.13 -26.20 -2.30
CA GLU A 129 -15.58 -27.47 -1.73
C GLU A 129 -14.72 -28.64 -2.21
N ARG A 130 -14.29 -28.64 -3.47
CA ARG A 130 -13.37 -29.65 -4.03
C ARG A 130 -12.01 -29.61 -3.35
N VAL A 131 -11.38 -28.44 -3.27
CA VAL A 131 -10.07 -28.24 -2.62
C VAL A 131 -10.10 -28.67 -1.15
N VAL A 132 -11.17 -28.33 -0.42
CA VAL A 132 -11.31 -28.72 0.99
C VAL A 132 -11.56 -30.21 1.15
N LYS A 133 -12.31 -30.86 0.24
CA LYS A 133 -12.53 -32.31 0.25
C LYS A 133 -11.26 -33.10 -0.04
N GLU A 134 -10.38 -32.57 -0.89
CA GLU A 134 -9.07 -33.17 -1.20
C GLU A 134 -8.03 -32.93 -0.10
N CYS A 135 -8.36 -32.19 0.96
CA CYS A 135 -7.43 -31.88 2.04
C CYS A 135 -7.44 -32.96 3.14
N ASP A 136 -6.39 -33.78 3.18
CA ASP A 136 -6.22 -34.87 4.17
C ASP A 136 -6.26 -34.42 5.64
N ALA A 137 -5.88 -33.17 5.95
CA ALA A 137 -5.84 -32.65 7.32
C ALA A 137 -7.24 -32.52 7.95
N LEU A 138 -8.26 -32.17 7.16
CA LEU A 138 -9.65 -32.05 7.61
C LEU A 138 -10.42 -33.37 7.53
N THR A 139 -10.01 -34.29 6.66
CA THR A 139 -10.55 -35.65 6.58
C THR A 139 -10.19 -36.47 7.82
N ARG A 140 -9.00 -36.23 8.41
CA ARG A 140 -8.57 -36.89 9.65
C ARG A 140 -9.19 -36.29 10.92
N SER A 141 -9.47 -34.98 10.94
CA SER A 141 -10.08 -34.36 12.13
C SER A 141 -11.53 -34.82 12.37
N THR A 142 -12.23 -35.24 11.32
CA THR A 142 -13.57 -35.84 11.41
C THR A 142 -13.55 -37.31 11.80
N LEU A 143 -12.43 -38.03 11.61
CA LEU A 143 -12.26 -39.42 12.02
C LEU A 143 -11.84 -39.58 13.49
N LEU A 144 -11.25 -38.54 14.11
CA LEU A 144 -10.84 -38.55 15.53
C LEU A 144 -11.96 -38.12 16.50
N GLN A 145 -13.20 -37.99 16.03
CA GLN A 145 -14.37 -37.67 16.86
C GLN A 145 -15.41 -38.81 16.91
N LYS A 146 -15.03 -40.04 16.58
CA LYS A 146 -15.86 -41.24 16.80
C LYS A 146 -15.22 -42.17 17.82
#